data_AF-A0A645H889-F1
#
_entry.id   AF-A0A645H889-F1
#
_cell.length_a   1.000
_cell.length_b   1.000
_cell.length_c   1.000
_cell.angle_alpha   90.00
_cell.angle_beta   90.00
_cell.angle_gamma   90.00
#
_symmetry.space_group_name_H-M   'P 1'
#
loop_
_entity.id
_entity.type
_entity.pdbx_description
1 polymer ?
#
loop_
_entity_poly.entity_id
_entity_poly.type
_entity_poly.pdbx_seq_one_letter_code
_entity_poly.pdbx_strand_id
1 'polypeptide(L)'
;METYLHSIGNLTIDPISANSSKGNADIKVKNTVYFKKAPFKTQNELEQFLDNGKWTHKSIESRKEKLINFAKKMWCDYESM
;
A
#
# COMPACT_ATOMS: atom_id res chain seq x y z
N MET A 1 1.05 -2.13 18.46
CA MET A 1 -0.15 -1.93 17.60
C MET A 1 0.03 -0.69 16.73
N GLU A 2 0.58 0.42 17.25
CA GLU A 2 0.89 1.65 16.48
C GLU A 2 1.87 1.46 15.30
N THR A 3 2.79 0.50 15.38
CA THR A 3 3.86 0.28 14.38
C THR A 3 3.34 0.06 12.95
N TYR A 4 2.12 -0.43 12.80
CA TYR A 4 1.50 -0.69 11.49
C TYR A 4 0.53 0.41 11.06
N LEU A 5 -0.02 1.19 11.98
CA LEU A 5 -0.97 2.27 11.66
C LEU A 5 -0.26 3.38 10.86
N HIS A 6 0.90 3.81 11.32
CA HIS A 6 1.74 4.81 10.68
C HIS A 6 2.92 4.18 9.94
N SER A 7 2.62 3.27 9.01
CA SER A 7 3.64 2.59 8.19
C SER A 7 3.57 3.06 6.73
N ILE A 8 4.72 3.27 6.10
CA ILE A 8 4.81 3.55 4.65
C ILE A 8 4.23 2.40 3.81
N GLY A 9 4.21 1.17 4.36
CA GLY A 9 3.54 0.02 3.76
C GLY A 9 2.03 0.21 3.59
N ASN A 10 1.41 1.11 4.38
CA ASN A 10 0.01 1.51 4.24
C ASN A 10 -0.20 2.77 3.39
N LEU A 11 0.86 3.48 3.02
CA LEU A 11 0.74 4.74 2.29
C LEU A 11 0.30 4.50 0.84
N THR A 12 -0.83 5.07 0.45
CA THR A 12 -1.31 5.08 -0.93
C THR A 12 -1.79 6.44 -1.35
N ILE A 13 -1.58 6.77 -2.63
CA ILE A 13 -2.12 7.99 -3.25
C ILE A 13 -3.49 7.65 -3.83
N ASP A 14 -4.47 8.51 -3.58
CA ASP A 14 -5.88 8.30 -3.92
C ASP A 14 -6.53 9.60 -4.37
N PRO A 15 -7.39 9.61 -5.40
CA PRO A 15 -8.19 10.79 -5.67
C PRO A 15 -9.06 11.11 -4.45
N ILE A 16 -9.25 12.41 -4.19
CA ILE A 16 -10.02 12.89 -3.02
C ILE A 16 -11.42 12.24 -2.96
N SER A 17 -12.09 12.14 -4.12
CA SER A 17 -13.42 11.52 -4.24
C SER A 17 -13.43 10.03 -3.92
N ALA A 18 -12.42 9.28 -4.38
CA ALA A 18 -12.28 7.86 -4.10
C ALA A 18 -11.92 7.61 -2.62
N ASN A 19 -11.02 8.42 -2.04
CA ASN A 19 -10.69 8.32 -0.62
C ASN A 19 -11.90 8.59 0.27
N SER A 20 -12.66 9.65 -0.04
CA SER A 20 -13.89 10.01 0.67
C SER A 20 -14.94 8.91 0.62
N SER A 21 -15.15 8.32 -0.57
CA SER A 21 -16.16 7.25 -0.74
C SER A 21 -15.76 5.90 -0.14
N LYS A 22 -14.46 5.60 0.03
CA LYS A 22 -13.98 4.37 0.68
C LYS A 22 -14.27 4.32 2.18
N GLY A 23 -14.22 5.47 2.85
CA GLY A 23 -14.42 5.58 4.30
C GLY A 23 -13.72 4.48 5.13
N ASN A 24 -14.39 4.02 6.19
CA ASN A 24 -13.94 2.89 7.02
C ASN A 24 -14.42 1.52 6.50
N ALA A 25 -14.74 1.38 5.21
CA ALA A 25 -15.20 0.11 4.65
C ALA A 25 -14.14 -1.00 4.79
N ASP A 26 -14.62 -2.24 4.84
CA ASP A 26 -13.79 -3.45 4.90
C ASP A 26 -12.90 -3.56 3.64
N ILE A 27 -11.74 -4.19 3.79
CA ILE A 27 -10.81 -4.44 2.70
C ILE A 27 -11.47 -5.19 1.53
N LYS A 28 -12.44 -6.07 1.78
CA LYS A 28 -13.16 -6.75 0.68
C LYS A 28 -13.85 -5.76 -0.24
N VAL A 29 -14.54 -4.76 0.33
CA VAL A 29 -15.23 -3.71 -0.44
C VAL A 29 -14.22 -2.79 -1.11
N LYS A 30 -13.16 -2.42 -0.38
CA LYS A 30 -12.08 -1.57 -0.92
C LYS A 30 -11.38 -2.24 -2.10
N ASN A 31 -11.11 -3.54 -2.02
CA ASN A 31 -10.39 -4.28 -3.04
C ASN A 31 -11.22 -4.51 -4.31
N THR A 32 -12.50 -4.85 -4.18
CA THR A 32 -13.36 -5.12 -5.33
C THR A 32 -13.80 -3.88 -6.07
N VAL A 33 -14.06 -2.78 -5.37
CA VAL A 33 -14.62 -1.54 -5.97
C VAL A 33 -13.54 -0.54 -6.33
N TYR A 34 -12.48 -0.45 -5.53
CA TYR A 34 -11.53 0.66 -5.63
C TYR A 34 -10.12 0.27 -6.00
N PHE A 35 -9.63 -0.91 -5.59
CA PHE A 35 -8.26 -1.33 -5.90
C PHE A 35 -8.16 -2.10 -7.22
N LYS A 36 -9.25 -2.67 -7.73
CA LYS A 36 -9.28 -3.25 -9.08
C LYS A 36 -9.67 -2.19 -10.10
N LYS A 37 -8.72 -1.80 -10.96
CA LYS A 37 -8.86 -0.78 -12.03
C LYS A 37 -8.90 0.66 -11.54
N ALA A 38 -8.24 0.94 -10.42
CA ALA A 38 -8.11 2.30 -9.94
C ALA A 38 -7.33 3.16 -10.96
N PRO A 39 -7.67 4.46 -11.09
CA PRO A 39 -6.92 5.39 -11.94
C PRO A 39 -5.44 5.47 -11.58
N PHE A 40 -5.10 5.34 -10.29
CA PHE A 40 -3.72 5.28 -9.84
C PHE A 40 -3.22 3.84 -9.71
N LYS A 41 -2.13 3.55 -10.42
CA LYS A 41 -1.48 2.22 -10.43
C LYS A 41 -1.05 1.74 -9.04
N THR A 42 -0.67 2.65 -8.15
CA THR A 42 -0.25 2.36 -6.78
C THR A 42 -1.33 1.66 -5.95
N GLN A 43 -2.60 1.82 -6.30
CA GLN A 43 -3.72 1.12 -5.63
C GLN A 43 -3.91 -0.29 -6.17
N ASN A 44 -3.75 -0.47 -7.48
CA ASN A 44 -3.82 -1.79 -8.11
C ASN A 44 -2.72 -2.72 -7.60
N GLU A 45 -1.56 -2.16 -7.22
CA GLU A 45 -0.44 -2.92 -6.66
C GLU A 45 -0.73 -3.54 -5.29
N LEU A 46 -1.71 -3.02 -4.52
CA LEU A 46 -2.02 -3.54 -3.19
C LEU A 46 -2.46 -5.02 -3.22
N GLU A 47 -3.12 -5.46 -4.29
CA GLU A 47 -3.57 -6.84 -4.44
C GLU A 47 -2.39 -7.83 -4.39
N GLN A 48 -1.20 -7.42 -4.84
CA GLN A 48 0.01 -8.25 -4.86
C GLN A 48 0.56 -8.56 -3.46
N PHE A 49 0.13 -7.81 -2.44
CA PHE A 49 0.62 -7.94 -1.06
C PHE A 49 -0.41 -8.58 -0.13
N LEU A 50 -1.57 -9.01 -0.63
CA LEU A 50 -2.60 -9.62 0.21
C LEU A 50 -2.13 -10.95 0.79
N ASP A 51 -2.26 -11.09 2.11
CA ASP A 51 -2.00 -12.32 2.85
C ASP A 51 -3.31 -13.12 2.93
N ASN A 52 -3.42 -14.18 2.12
CA ASN A 52 -4.64 -14.98 1.97
C ASN A 52 -5.90 -14.14 1.66
N GLY A 53 -5.75 -13.16 0.77
CA GLY A 53 -6.84 -12.26 0.36
C GLY A 53 -7.21 -11.21 1.40
N LYS A 54 -6.43 -11.07 2.49
CA LYS A 54 -6.63 -10.07 3.53
C LYS A 54 -5.45 -9.11 3.60
N TRP A 55 -5.75 -7.89 4.02
CA TRP A 55 -4.70 -6.91 4.36
C TRP A 55 -4.29 -7.12 5.81
N THR A 56 -3.09 -7.66 6.03
CA THR A 56 -2.57 -7.99 7.37
C THR A 56 -1.24 -7.29 7.64
N HIS A 57 -0.68 -7.45 8.83
CA HIS A 57 0.66 -6.95 9.14
C HIS A 57 1.73 -7.48 8.15
N LYS A 58 1.55 -8.69 7.60
CA LYS A 58 2.45 -9.24 6.57
C LYS A 58 2.36 -8.47 5.25
N SER A 59 1.15 -8.05 4.86
CA SER A 59 0.93 -7.18 3.70
C SER A 59 1.66 -5.85 3.86
N ILE A 60 1.60 -5.28 5.07
CA ILE A 60 2.21 -3.99 5.39
C ILE A 60 3.73 -4.10 5.35
N GLU A 61 4.33 -5.09 6.01
CA GLU A 61 5.79 -5.24 6.03
C GLU A 61 6.36 -5.59 4.66
N SER A 62 5.76 -6.54 3.94
CA SER A 62 6.24 -6.90 2.59
C SER A 62 6.21 -5.71 1.62
N ARG A 63 5.15 -4.88 1.68
CA ARG A 63 5.09 -3.65 0.88
C ARG A 63 6.10 -2.62 1.33
N LYS A 64 6.26 -2.42 2.64
CA LYS A 64 7.27 -1.51 3.22
C LYS A 64 8.69 -1.88 2.77
N GLU A 65 9.06 -3.15 2.83
CA GLU A 65 10.36 -3.64 2.37
C GLU A 65 10.59 -3.33 0.88
N LYS A 66 9.59 -3.61 0.03
CA LYS A 66 9.69 -3.29 -1.41
C LYS A 66 9.90 -1.80 -1.65
N LEU A 67 9.17 -0.93 -0.94
CA LEU A 67 9.29 0.52 -1.08
C LEU A 67 10.66 1.03 -0.60
N ILE A 68 11.15 0.51 0.53
CA ILE A 68 12.50 0.85 1.04
C ILE A 68 13.58 0.40 0.05
N ASN A 69 13.49 -0.82 -0.48
CA ASN A 69 14.45 -1.32 -1.45
C ASN A 69 14.45 -0.53 -2.76
N PHE A 70 13.27 -0.12 -3.23
CA PHE A 70 13.15 0.77 -4.38
C PHE A 70 13.81 2.13 -4.10
N ALA A 71 13.50 2.76 -2.97
CA ALA A 71 14.08 4.04 -2.58
C ALA A 71 15.61 3.96 -2.44
N LYS A 72 16.11 2.90 -1.80
CA LYS A 72 17.55 2.60 -1.73
C LYS A 72 18.17 2.54 -3.12
N LYS A 73 17.63 1.70 -4.01
CA LYS A 73 18.17 1.53 -5.37
C LYS A 73 18.13 2.81 -6.22
N MET A 74 17.10 3.64 -6.08
CA MET A 74 16.84 4.75 -7.00
C MET A 74 17.34 6.11 -6.51
N TRP A 75 17.34 6.34 -5.20
CA TRP A 75 17.59 7.66 -4.62
C TRP A 75 18.79 7.70 -3.69
N CYS A 76 19.30 6.55 -3.29
CA CYS A 76 20.34 6.43 -2.30
C CYS A 76 21.48 5.62 -2.90
N ASP A 77 22.54 6.30 -3.33
CA ASP A 77 23.85 5.65 -3.39
C ASP A 77 24.40 5.49 -1.96
N TYR A 78 23.57 4.98 -1.04
CA TYR A 78 23.82 5.02 0.41
C TYR A 78 24.91 4.03 0.84
N GLU A 79 25.26 3.07 -0.02
CA GLU A 79 26.42 2.19 0.19
C GLU A 79 27.71 2.72 -0.43
N SER A 80 27.68 3.88 -1.12
CA SER A 80 28.88 4.56 -1.62
C SER A 80 29.32 5.75 -0.74
N MET A 81 28.65 5.97 0.40
CA MET A 81 29.07 6.90 1.46
C MET A 81 29.67 6.17 2.66
#